data_AF-G8BWV9-F1
#
_entry.id   AF-G8BWV9-F1
#
_cell.length_a   1.000
_cell.length_b   1.000
_cell.length_c   1.000
_cell.angle_alpha   90.00
_cell.angle_beta   90.00
_cell.angle_gamma   90.00
#
_symmetry.space_group_name_H-M   'P 1'
#
loop_
_entity.id
_entity.type
_entity.pdbx_description
1 polymer ?
#
loop_
_entity_poly.entity_id
_entity_poly.type
_entity_poly.pdbx_seq_one_letter_code
_entity_poly.pdbx_strand_id
1 'polypeptide(L)' 'MRPAQLLLEAAKKQSGSKIPVELTPLFVAMGVALCSGTYFTYKKFCYDDSLRVSKNPEQSGLAHILEEKK' A
#
# COMPACT_ATOMS: atom_id res chain seq x y z
N MET A 1 34.65 -34.26 12.02
CA MET A 1 33.92 -33.34 11.13
C MET A 1 32.43 -33.46 11.42
N ARG A 2 31.70 -32.36 11.68
CA ARG A 2 30.24 -32.40 11.90
C ARG A 2 29.53 -32.14 10.56
N PRO A 3 28.77 -33.09 9.98
CA PRO A 3 28.18 -32.96 8.65
C PRO A 3 27.21 -31.76 8.52
N ALA A 4 26.57 -31.36 9.61
CA ALA A 4 25.68 -30.19 9.64
C ALA A 4 26.39 -28.86 9.35
N GLN A 5 27.68 -28.72 9.67
CA GLN A 5 28.42 -27.48 9.42
C GLN A 5 28.65 -27.22 7.92
N LEU A 6 28.84 -28.28 7.14
CA LEU A 6 29.09 -28.18 5.71
C LEU A 6 27.85 -27.66 4.96
N LEU A 7 26.66 -28.13 5.34
CA LEU A 7 25.38 -27.67 4.80
C LEU A 7 25.08 -26.22 5.21
N LEU A 8 25.42 -25.85 6.45
CA LEU A 8 25.19 -24.50 6.98
C LEU A 8 26.13 -23.48 6.32
N GLU A 9 27.39 -23.85 6.05
CA GLU A 9 28.34 -23.02 5.29
C GLU A 9 27.97 -22.91 3.80
N ALA A 10 27.40 -23.96 3.18
CA ALA A 10 26.87 -23.90 1.83
C ALA A 10 25.64 -22.97 1.72
N ALA A 11 24.75 -23.00 2.72
CA ALA A 11 23.58 -22.11 2.79
C ALA A 11 23.98 -20.65 3.03
N LYS A 12 25.00 -20.39 3.86
CA LYS A 12 25.57 -19.05 4.06
C LYS A 12 26.16 -18.46 2.78
N LYS A 13 26.79 -19.28 1.94
CA LYS A 13 27.34 -18.83 0.64
C LYS A 13 26.26 -18.51 -0.40
N GLN A 14 25.02 -18.91 -0.16
CA GLN A 14 23.85 -18.49 -0.94
C GLN A 14 23.17 -17.23 -0.37
N SER A 15 23.84 -16.51 0.53
CA SER A 15 23.41 -15.20 1.01
C SER A 15 23.63 -14.16 -0.09
N GLY A 16 22.53 -13.76 -0.72
CA GLY A 16 22.51 -12.75 -1.77
C GLY A 16 21.12 -12.70 -2.37
N SER A 17 20.58 -11.49 -2.56
CA SER A 17 19.30 -11.33 -3.24
C SER A 17 19.47 -11.81 -4.68
N LYS A 18 18.82 -12.92 -5.06
CA LYS A 18 18.78 -13.44 -6.44
C LYS A 18 17.86 -12.62 -7.35
N ILE A 19 17.45 -11.43 -6.90
CA ILE A 19 16.57 -10.55 -7.65
C ILE A 19 17.41 -9.86 -8.73
N PRO A 20 17.09 -10.06 -10.02
CA PRO A 20 17.82 -9.41 -11.09
C PRO A 20 17.67 -7.89 -10.96
N VAL A 21 18.77 -7.16 -11.12
CA VAL A 21 18.84 -5.71 -10.95
C VAL A 21 17.92 -4.95 -11.92
N GLU A 22 17.57 -5.56 -13.05
CA GLU A 22 16.62 -5.04 -14.04
C GLU A 22 15.19 -4.88 -13.50
N LEU A 23 14.82 -5.61 -12.44
CA LEU A 23 13.50 -5.48 -11.81
C LEU A 23 13.43 -4.36 -10.77
N THR A 24 14.57 -3.80 -10.34
CA THR A 24 14.62 -2.69 -9.39
C THR A 24 13.74 -1.49 -9.80
N PRO A 25 13.68 -1.03 -11.07
CA PRO A 25 12.75 0.04 -11.45
C PRO A 25 11.28 -0.32 -11.23
N LEU A 26 10.88 -1.57 -11.45
CA LEU A 26 9.51 -2.02 -11.20
C LEU A 26 9.19 -2.00 -9.70
N PHE A 27 10.10 -2.47 -8.86
CA PHE A 27 9.92 -2.43 -7.40
C PHE A 27 9.90 -1.00 -6.85
N VAL A 28 10.70 -0.10 -7.40
CA VAL A 28 10.65 1.33 -7.05
C VAL A 28 9.31 1.93 -7.44
N ALA A 29 8.83 1.67 -8.66
CA ALA A 29 7.52 2.16 -9.09
C ALA A 29 6.38 1.64 -8.21
N MET A 30 6.41 0.35 -7.85
CA MET A 30 5.46 -0.24 -6.91
C MET A 30 5.57 0.38 -5.51
N GLY A 31 6.78 0.60 -5.01
CA GLY A 31 7.01 1.25 -3.72
C GLY A 31 6.44 2.66 -3.69
N VAL A 32 6.70 3.47 -4.73
CA VAL A 32 6.14 4.82 -4.86
C VAL A 32 4.61 4.79 -4.93
N ALA A 33 4.02 3.83 -5.66
CA ALA A 33 2.57 3.68 -5.73
C ALA A 33 1.95 3.33 -4.36
N LEU A 34 2.56 2.42 -3.60
CA LEU A 34 2.09 2.04 -2.27
C LEU A 34 2.25 3.18 -1.25
N CYS A 35 3.42 3.83 -1.22
CA CYS A 35 3.69 4.95 -0.32
C CYS A 35 2.79 6.16 -0.62
N SER A 36 2.60 6.50 -1.90
CA SER A 36 1.72 7.60 -2.29
C SER A 36 0.26 7.26 -1.99
N GLY A 37 -0.20 6.06 -2.33
CA GLY A 37 -1.55 5.60 -2.03
C GLY A 37 -1.87 5.65 -0.54
N THR A 38 -0.98 5.12 0.31
CA THR A 38 -1.14 5.17 1.76
C THR A 38 -1.13 6.59 2.32
N TYR A 39 -0.19 7.44 1.88
CA TYR A 39 -0.12 8.84 2.34
C TYR A 39 -1.36 9.65 1.96
N PHE A 40 -1.80 9.59 0.70
CA PHE A 40 -2.97 10.35 0.25
C PHE A 40 -4.26 9.82 0.87
N THR A 41 -4.38 8.50 1.03
CA THR A 41 -5.53 7.89 1.69
C THR A 41 -5.60 8.33 3.15
N TYR A 42 -4.49 8.26 3.89
CA TYR A 42 -4.42 8.75 5.26
C TYR A 42 -4.76 10.25 5.34
N LYS A 43 -4.16 11.06 4.47
CA LYS A 43 -4.43 12.50 4.42
C LYS A 43 -5.90 12.80 4.18
N LYS A 44 -6.55 12.08 3.24
CA LYS A 44 -7.97 12.22 2.92
C LYS A 44 -8.86 11.81 4.09
N PHE A 45 -8.53 10.75 4.83
CA PHE A 45 -9.35 10.32 5.96
C PHE A 45 -9.19 11.19 7.21
N CYS A 46 -7.99 11.73 7.47
CA CYS A 46 -7.73 12.46 8.71
C CYS A 46 -7.97 13.97 8.62
N TYR A 47 -7.67 14.59 7.48
CA TYR A 47 -7.67 16.05 7.35
C TYR A 47 -8.76 16.57 6.42
N ASP A 48 -9.44 15.70 5.68
CA ASP A 48 -10.52 16.13 4.80
C ASP A 48 -11.87 16.06 5.52
N ASP A 49 -12.45 17.22 5.78
CA ASP A 49 -13.77 17.35 6.38
C ASP A 49 -14.90 17.12 5.35
N SER A 50 -14.58 17.07 4.06
CA SER A 50 -15.52 16.82 2.98
C SER A 50 -15.91 15.34 2.85
N LEU A 51 -15.54 14.47 3.79
CA LEU A 51 -15.80 13.04 3.67
C LEU A 51 -17.06 12.65 4.44
N ARG A 52 -18.02 12.05 3.73
CA ARG A 52 -19.28 11.58 4.31
C ARG A 52 -19.11 10.69 5.54
N VAL A 53 -18.10 9.82 5.50
CA VAL A 53 -17.85 8.80 6.54
C VAL A 53 -17.35 9.41 7.85
N SER A 54 -16.74 10.60 7.83
CA SER A 54 -16.13 11.20 9.03
C SER A 54 -16.98 12.33 9.60
N LYS A 55 -17.12 13.44 8.87
CA LYS A 55 -17.65 14.71 9.42
C LYS A 55 -18.79 15.32 8.61
N ASN A 56 -19.16 14.72 7.46
CA ASN A 56 -20.20 15.27 6.58
C ASN A 56 -21.29 14.24 6.21
N PRO A 57 -22.06 13.72 7.19
CA PRO A 57 -23.00 12.61 6.97
C PRO A 57 -24.06 12.91 5.90
N GLU A 58 -24.44 14.18 5.75
CA GLU A 58 -25.46 14.68 4.81
C GLU A 58 -24.93 15.01 3.41
N GLN A 59 -23.65 14.74 3.12
CA GLN A 59 -23.09 14.94 1.77
C GLN A 59 -23.74 14.06 0.68
N SER A 60 -24.60 13.11 1.07
CA SER A 60 -25.34 12.31 0.12
C SER A 60 -26.33 13.18 -0.64
N GLY A 61 -26.24 13.25 -1.97
CA GLY A 61 -27.25 13.89 -2.84
C GLY A 61 -28.64 13.23 -2.81
N LEU A 62 -28.90 12.36 -1.82
CA LEU A 62 -30.13 11.62 -1.66
C LEU A 62 -31.30 12.54 -1.31
N ALA A 63 -31.07 13.62 -0.56
CA ALA A 63 -32.09 14.64 -0.29
C ALA A 63 -32.58 15.29 -1.59
N HIS A 64 -31.66 15.68 -2.48
CA HIS A 64 -31.99 16.25 -3.79
C HIS A 64 -32.80 15.27 -4.66
N ILE A 65 -32.42 13.99 -4.68
CA ILE A 65 -33.17 12.95 -5.43
C ILE A 65 -34.57 12.73 -4.85
N LEU A 66 -34.73 12.78 -3.52
CA LEU A 66 -36.04 12.63 -2.88
C LEU A 66 -36.97 13.82 -3.15
N GLU A 67 -36.43 15.03 -3.29
CA GLU A 67 -37.19 16.23 -3.66
C GLU A 67 -37.60 16.24 -5.13
N GLU A 68 -36.73 15.82 -6.05
CA GLU A 68 -37.03 15.72 -7.49
C GLU A 68 -38.14 14.70 -7.79
N LYS A 69 -38.29 13.68 -6.94
CA LYS A 69 -39.25 12.59 -7.11
C LYS A 69 -40.61 12.86 -6.47
N LYS A 70 -40.80 14.02 -5.84
CA LYS A 70 -41.99 14.40 -5.07
C LYS A 70 -42.90 15.31 -5.89
#